data_AF-S8CLF4-F1
#
_entry.id   AF-S8CLF4-F1
#
_cell.length_a   1.000
_cell.length_b   1.000
_cell.length_c   1.000
_cell.angle_alpha   90.00
_cell.angle_beta   90.00
_cell.angle_gamma   90.00
#
_symmetry.space_group_name_H-M   'P 1'
#
loop_
_entity.id
_entity.type
_entity.pdbx_description
1 polymer ?
#
loop_
_entity_poly.entity_id
_entity_poly.type
_entity_poly.pdbx_seq_one_letter_code
_entity_poly.pdbx_strand_id
1 'polypeptide(L)' 'MKEKWVGGWTVEYEGLSYVTIRGAGHEVPTFKPKQALQLIQAFVSNKRLPINPF' A
#
# COMPACT_ATOMS: atom_id res chain seq x y z
N MET A 1 6.92 -22.36 5.58
CA MET A 1 6.16 -21.60 4.57
C MET A 1 5.95 -20.19 5.13
N LYS A 2 6.34 -19.12 4.42
CA LYS A 2 6.01 -17.75 4.86
C LYS A 2 4.55 -17.49 4.50
N GLU A 3 3.73 -17.17 5.48
CA GLU A 3 2.35 -16.75 5.25
C GLU A 3 2.33 -15.44 4.47
N LYS A 4 1.51 -15.44 3.41
CA LYS A 4 1.39 -14.28 2.54
C LYS A 4 0.26 -13.36 3.01
N TRP A 5 0.56 -12.10 3.27
CA TRP A 5 -0.42 -11.14 3.81
C TRP A 5 -0.79 -10.04 2.80
N VAL A 6 -2.09 -9.78 2.69
CA VAL A 6 -2.63 -8.68 1.88
C VAL A 6 -2.52 -7.37 2.67
N GLY A 7 -1.76 -6.41 2.12
CA GLY A 7 -1.53 -5.10 2.73
C GLY A 7 -2.68 -4.10 2.57
N GLY A 8 -3.61 -4.34 1.63
CA GLY A 8 -4.71 -3.45 1.31
C GLY A 8 -5.18 -3.63 -0.13
N TRP A 9 -5.91 -2.64 -0.64
CA TRP A 9 -6.48 -2.64 -1.99
C TRP A 9 -6.17 -1.34 -2.71
N THR A 10 -6.05 -1.42 -4.04
CA THR A 10 -5.85 -0.27 -4.92
C THR A 10 -6.93 -0.27 -6.00
N VAL A 11 -7.48 0.90 -6.28
CA VAL A 11 -8.33 1.17 -7.44
C VAL A 11 -7.62 2.22 -8.29
N GLU A 12 -7.51 1.96 -9.58
CA GLU A 12 -6.87 2.87 -10.55
C GLU A 12 -7.93 3.60 -11.36
N TYR A 13 -7.78 4.92 -11.45
CA TYR A 13 -8.53 5.80 -12.33
C TYR A 13 -7.56 6.50 -13.30
N GLU A 14 -8.10 7.23 -14.28
CA GLU A 14 -7.26 8.07 -15.14
C GLU A 14 -6.60 9.20 -14.32
N GLY A 15 -5.29 9.12 -14.14
CA GLY A 15 -4.50 10.12 -13.40
C GLY A 15 -4.59 10.03 -11.87
N LEU A 16 -5.25 9.03 -11.29
CA LEU A 16 -5.41 8.90 -9.84
C LEU A 16 -5.42 7.44 -9.39
N SER A 17 -4.66 7.13 -8.33
CA SER A 17 -4.72 5.84 -7.62
C SER A 17 -5.35 6.03 -6.24
N TYR A 18 -6.41 5.29 -5.93
CA TYR A 18 -7.01 5.25 -4.60
C TYR A 18 -6.56 4.00 -3.85
N VAL A 19 -5.87 4.18 -2.72
CA VAL A 19 -5.24 3.09 -1.96
C VAL A 19 -5.79 3.02 -0.55
N THR A 20 -6.09 1.81 -0.10
CA THR A 20 -6.37 1.50 1.31
C THR A 20 -5.22 0.69 1.90
N ILE A 21 -4.90 0.89 3.18
CA ILE A 21 -3.94 0.06 3.92
C ILE A 21 -4.69 -0.67 5.04
N ARG A 22 -4.72 -2.00 4.94
CA ARG A 22 -5.50 -2.86 5.84
C ARG A 22 -5.02 -2.73 7.28
N GLY A 23 -5.95 -2.37 8.17
CA GLY A 23 -5.69 -2.25 9.61
C GLY A 23 -4.85 -1.04 10.01
N ALA A 24 -4.70 -0.04 9.14
CA ALA A 24 -4.21 1.27 9.51
C ALA A 24 -5.36 2.16 10.02
N GLY A 25 -5.07 3.04 10.98
CA GLY A 25 -5.97 4.11 11.43
C GLY A 25 -5.78 5.40 10.65
N HIS A 26 -6.19 6.53 11.23
CA HIS A 26 -6.07 7.86 10.60
C HIS A 26 -4.61 8.23 10.30
N GLU A 27 -3.71 8.01 11.26
CA GLU A 27 -2.27 8.20 11.09
C GLU A 27 -1.60 6.94 10.53
N VAL A 28 -1.79 6.67 9.25
CA VAL A 28 -1.34 5.42 8.61
C VAL A 28 0.10 5.00 8.94
N PRO A 29 1.13 5.89 8.89
CA PRO A 29 2.51 5.52 9.22
C PRO A 29 2.71 5.05 10.66
N THR A 30 1.90 5.54 11.61
CA THR A 30 1.95 5.15 13.03
C THR A 30 1.48 3.69 13.20
N PHE A 31 0.44 3.27 12.48
CA PHE A 31 -0.14 1.92 12.61
C PHE A 31 0.50 0.87 11.70
N LYS A 32 0.91 1.26 10.48
CA LYS A 32 1.43 0.35 9.44
C LYS A 32 2.67 0.94 8.75
N PRO A 33 3.78 1.12 9.49
CA PRO A 33 4.96 1.84 8.98
C PRO A 33 5.58 1.19 7.73
N LYS A 34 5.58 -0.15 7.65
CA LYS A 34 6.15 -0.88 6.50
C LYS A 34 5.35 -0.64 5.22
N GLN A 35 4.02 -0.77 5.29
CA GLN A 35 3.12 -0.56 4.15
C GLN A 35 3.08 0.92 3.75
N ALA A 36 3.11 1.84 4.72
CA ALA A 36 3.16 3.27 4.46
C ALA A 36 4.44 3.68 3.70
N LEU A 37 5.60 3.18 4.13
CA LEU A 37 6.86 3.43 3.44
C LEU A 37 6.83 2.88 2.00
N GLN A 38 6.33 1.66 1.83
CA GLN A 38 6.18 1.06 0.50
C GLN A 38 5.29 1.89 -0.43
N LEU A 39 4.17 2.41 0.09
CA LEU A 39 3.28 3.31 -0.65
C LEU A 39 4.01 4.58 -1.09
N ILE A 40 4.72 5.25 -0.17
CA ILE A 40 5.46 6.47 -0.48
C ILE A 40 6.56 6.20 -1.52
N GLN A 41 7.33 5.12 -1.37
CA GLN A 41 8.37 4.73 -2.32
C GLN A 41 7.83 4.48 -3.72
N ALA A 42 6.69 3.78 -3.82
CA ALA A 42 6.02 3.53 -5.10
C ALA A 42 5.55 4.84 -5.74
N PHE A 43 4.91 5.71 -4.95
CA PHE A 43 4.42 7.02 -5.40
C PHE A 43 5.54 7.90 -5.95
N VAL A 44 6.60 8.15 -5.17
CA VAL A 44 7.71 9.03 -5.61
C VAL A 44 8.49 8.46 -6.80
N SER A 45 8.49 7.14 -6.98
CA SER A 45 9.15 6.48 -8.11
C SER A 45 8.26 6.34 -9.35
N ASN A 46 7.00 6.83 -9.29
CA ASN A 46 5.98 6.60 -10.32
C ASN A 46 5.83 5.11 -10.69
N LYS A 47 5.80 4.23 -9.68
CA LYS A 47 5.63 2.78 -9.85
C LYS A 47 4.32 2.33 -9.21
N ARG A 48 3.70 1.29 -9.78
CA ARG A 48 2.52 0.65 -9.19
C ARG A 48 2.88 -0.13 -7.93
N LEU A 49 1.94 -0.21 -7.00
CA LEU A 49 2.03 -1.10 -5.85
C LEU A 49 2.04 -2.58 -6.29
N PRO A 50 2.70 -3.49 -5.56
CA PRO A 50 2.68 -4.91 -5.88
C PRO A 50 1.28 -5.51 -5.76
N ILE A 51 0.89 -6.28 -6.77
CA ILE A 51 -0.41 -6.98 -6.83
C ILE A 51 -0.40 -8.34 -6.15
N ASN A 52 0.79 -8.87 -5.82
CA ASN A 52 0.96 -10.14 -5.15
C ASN A 52 1.25 -9.93 -3.65
N PRO A 53 0.57 -10.67 -2.75
CA PRO A 53 0.83 -10.56 -1.32
C PRO A 53 2.22 -11.11 -0.95
N PHE A 54 2.81 -10.50 0.08
CA PHE A 54 4.15 -10.78 0.61
C PHE A 54 4.16 -11.98 1.51
#